data_AF-A0A7G7LQI3-F1
#
_entry.id   AF-A0A7G7LQI3-F1
#
_cell.length_a   1.000
_cell.length_b   1.000
_cell.length_c   1.000
_cell.angle_alpha   90.00
_cell.angle_beta   90.00
_cell.angle_gamma   90.00
#
_symmetry.space_group_name_H-M   'P 1'
#
loop_
_entity.id
_entity.type
_entity.pdbx_description
1 polymer ?
#
loop_
_entity_poly.entity_id
_entity_poly.type
_entity_poly.pdbx_seq_one_letter_code
_entity_poly.pdbx_strand_id
1 'polypeptide(L)'
;MESSEGSAPSESVGSAPSEAAPPANPAGSQEAGPSNQGPAPYPYQPDQVIGGDSVETIKRRLLSGHEANLTYEVCEFARIRAEDLFEVKAEILGEMSRLDPEGPWLERGARALDNPRTSTGEESLERLFAILDALREGGRQSEAFSILKNQI
;
A
#
# COMPACT_ATOMS: atom_id res chain seq x y z
N MET A 1 51.14 -42.55 60.56
CA MET A 1 50.59 -42.85 61.89
C MET A 1 49.25 -42.16 61.99
N GLU A 2 48.24 -42.95 62.33
CA GLU A 2 46.92 -42.62 62.88
C GLU A 2 45.95 -41.67 62.14
N SER A 3 44.83 -42.30 61.76
CA SER A 3 43.48 -41.74 61.60
C SER A 3 42.94 -41.15 62.91
N SER A 4 42.03 -40.18 62.82
CA SER A 4 40.90 -40.09 63.76
C SER A 4 39.74 -39.29 63.17
N GLU A 5 38.62 -39.97 63.09
CA GLU A 5 37.25 -39.45 62.92
C GLU A 5 36.82 -38.63 64.13
N GLY A 6 35.75 -37.83 63.99
CA GLY A 6 34.96 -37.48 65.18
C GLY A 6 34.03 -36.28 65.07
N SER A 7 32.77 -36.58 64.73
CA SER A 7 31.55 -36.08 65.40
C SER A 7 31.01 -34.66 65.13
N ALA A 8 29.80 -34.62 64.57
CA ALA A 8 28.75 -33.60 64.81
C ALA A 8 27.85 -34.06 66.01
N PRO A 9 26.66 -33.48 66.36
CA PRO A 9 25.95 -32.24 65.97
C PRO A 9 25.27 -31.49 67.18
N SER A 10 24.16 -30.78 66.91
CA SER A 10 23.13 -30.13 67.79
C SER A 10 23.39 -28.70 68.25
N GLU A 11 22.44 -27.77 68.31
CA GLU A 11 21.05 -27.55 67.85
C GLU A 11 20.67 -26.21 68.50
N SER A 12 19.95 -25.30 67.83
CA SER A 12 18.75 -24.64 68.40
C SER A 12 18.17 -23.60 67.43
N VAL A 13 16.85 -23.48 67.52
CA VAL A 13 15.88 -23.03 66.52
C VAL A 13 15.48 -21.57 66.77
N GLY A 14 15.19 -20.83 65.69
CA GLY A 14 14.56 -19.50 65.79
C GLY A 14 14.11 -18.90 64.45
N SER A 15 12.94 -19.34 63.96
CA SER A 15 11.91 -18.62 63.18
C SER A 15 12.24 -17.89 61.86
N ALA A 16 11.63 -18.37 60.76
CA ALA A 16 11.27 -17.59 59.57
C ALA A 16 9.87 -16.91 59.78
N PRO A 17 9.25 -16.13 58.85
CA PRO A 17 9.68 -15.64 57.53
C PRO A 17 9.36 -14.13 57.28
N SER A 18 9.92 -13.51 56.24
CA SER A 18 9.18 -12.49 55.47
C SER A 18 9.72 -12.40 54.05
N GLU A 19 8.83 -12.78 53.16
CA GLU A 19 8.85 -12.72 51.71
C GLU A 19 9.02 -11.27 51.25
N ALA A 20 10.13 -10.96 50.58
CA ALA A 20 10.33 -9.69 49.88
C ALA A 20 10.41 -9.99 48.38
N ALA A 21 9.44 -9.44 47.65
CA ALA A 21 9.20 -9.58 46.22
C ALA A 21 10.43 -9.25 45.33
N PRO A 22 10.49 -9.80 44.09
CA PRO A 22 11.58 -9.50 43.15
C PRO A 22 11.60 -8.02 42.74
N PRO A 23 12.77 -7.48 42.35
CA PRO A 23 12.94 -6.06 42.03
C PRO A 23 12.08 -5.64 40.83
N ALA A 24 11.37 -4.53 41.00
CA ALA A 24 10.54 -3.90 39.99
C ALA A 24 11.40 -3.45 38.80
N ASN A 25 11.10 -4.00 37.61
CA ASN A 25 11.55 -3.41 36.35
C ASN A 25 11.00 -1.99 36.23
N PRO A 26 11.77 -0.98 35.78
CA PRO A 26 11.21 0.31 35.49
C PRO A 26 10.20 0.15 34.35
N ALA A 27 8.91 0.31 34.68
CA ALA A 27 7.85 0.54 33.72
C ALA A 27 8.10 1.91 33.08
N GLY A 28 8.97 1.94 32.07
CA GLY A 28 8.99 3.04 31.11
C GLY A 28 7.64 3.01 30.40
N SER A 29 6.76 3.94 30.79
CA SER A 29 5.52 4.22 30.11
C SER A 29 5.81 4.42 28.62
N GLN A 30 5.63 3.38 27.81
CA GLN A 30 5.28 3.58 26.43
C GLN A 30 3.83 4.05 26.46
N GLU A 31 3.68 5.35 26.68
CA GLU A 31 2.47 6.04 26.29
C GLU A 31 2.33 5.77 24.80
N ALA A 32 1.48 4.80 24.45
CA ALA A 32 1.01 4.61 23.08
C ALA A 32 0.09 5.80 22.76
N GLY A 33 0.71 6.99 22.64
CA GLY A 33 0.08 8.16 22.08
C GLY A 33 -0.33 7.84 20.64
N PRO A 34 -1.42 8.42 20.14
CA PRO A 34 -1.86 8.20 18.76
C PRO A 34 -0.67 8.44 17.83
N SER A 35 -0.42 7.48 16.95
CA SER A 35 0.64 7.57 15.95
C SER A 35 0.44 8.86 15.17
N ASN A 36 1.23 9.89 15.46
CA ASN A 36 1.35 11.12 14.66
C ASN A 36 2.11 10.81 13.35
N GLN A 37 1.91 9.63 12.76
CA GLN A 37 2.31 9.36 11.41
C GLN A 37 1.36 10.17 10.53
N GLY A 38 1.85 11.29 10.02
CA GLY A 38 1.15 12.03 8.97
C GLY A 38 0.80 11.11 7.80
N PRO A 39 -0.08 11.54 6.88
CA PRO A 39 -0.44 10.75 5.72
C PRO A 39 0.81 10.23 5.03
N ALA A 40 0.84 8.93 4.71
CA ALA A 40 1.94 8.37 3.96
C ALA A 40 2.05 9.13 2.62
N PRO A 41 3.28 9.44 2.15
CA PRO A 41 3.46 10.03 0.83
C PRO A 41 2.82 9.17 -0.24
N TYR A 42 2.27 9.82 -1.28
CA TYR A 42 1.77 9.12 -2.47
C TYR A 42 2.87 8.21 -3.04
N PRO A 43 2.56 6.93 -3.38
CA PRO A 43 3.58 5.90 -3.57
C PRO A 43 4.34 6.00 -4.90
N TYR A 44 3.82 6.73 -5.87
CA TYR A 44 4.43 6.85 -7.21
C TYR A 44 5.04 8.22 -7.44
N GLN A 45 6.19 8.26 -8.11
CA GLN A 45 6.76 9.53 -8.57
C GLN A 45 5.93 10.09 -9.73
N PRO A 46 5.81 11.42 -9.89
CA PRO A 46 4.96 12.00 -10.92
C PRO A 46 5.29 11.58 -12.37
N ASP A 47 6.58 11.33 -12.64
CA ASP A 47 7.13 10.94 -13.94
C ASP A 47 7.32 9.42 -14.08
N GLN A 48 7.03 8.63 -13.04
CA GLN A 48 7.14 7.18 -13.08
C GLN A 48 6.15 6.60 -14.09
N VAL A 49 6.67 5.86 -15.08
CA VAL A 49 5.87 5.28 -16.15
C VAL A 49 5.48 3.84 -15.82
N ILE A 50 4.17 3.53 -15.85
CA ILE A 50 3.59 2.19 -15.76
C ILE A 50 2.56 2.05 -16.88
N GLY A 51 2.69 1.01 -17.70
CA GLY A 51 1.78 0.75 -18.83
C GLY A 51 1.79 1.82 -19.90
N GLY A 52 2.83 2.66 -19.96
CA GLY A 52 2.93 3.77 -20.90
C GLY A 52 2.30 5.08 -20.41
N ASP A 53 1.86 5.15 -19.15
CA ASP A 53 1.35 6.37 -18.51
C ASP A 53 2.08 6.71 -17.22
N SER A 54 1.96 7.95 -16.79
CA SER A 54 2.38 8.47 -15.48
C SER A 54 1.34 9.44 -14.93
N VAL A 55 1.49 9.86 -13.67
CA VAL A 55 0.68 10.93 -13.09
C VAL A 55 0.79 12.21 -13.93
N GLU A 56 1.99 12.57 -14.40
CA GLU A 56 2.17 13.74 -15.26
C GLU A 56 1.44 13.62 -16.61
N THR A 57 1.43 12.45 -17.26
CA THR A 57 0.76 12.30 -18.55
C THR A 57 -0.76 12.36 -18.40
N ILE A 58 -1.32 11.74 -17.35
CA ILE A 58 -2.75 11.82 -17.02
C ILE A 58 -3.12 13.26 -16.66
N LYS A 59 -2.34 13.92 -15.79
CA LYS A 59 -2.56 15.33 -15.43
C LYS A 59 -2.59 16.22 -16.66
N ARG A 60 -1.65 16.03 -17.60
CA ARG A 60 -1.61 16.79 -18.85
C ARG A 60 -2.87 16.59 -19.69
N ARG A 61 -3.38 15.35 -19.79
CA ARG A 61 -4.65 15.07 -20.49
C ARG A 61 -5.85 15.71 -19.80
N LEU A 62 -5.92 15.68 -18.48
CA LEU A 62 -6.97 16.36 -17.71
C LEU A 62 -6.95 17.89 -17.91
N LEU A 63 -5.77 18.47 -18.08
CA LEU A 63 -5.57 19.90 -18.30
C LEU A 63 -5.77 20.35 -19.76
N SER A 64 -5.85 19.42 -20.73
CA SER A 64 -5.98 19.76 -22.15
C SER A 64 -7.20 20.63 -22.49
N GLY A 65 -8.29 20.52 -21.72
CA GLY A 65 -9.48 21.37 -21.86
C GLY A 65 -9.39 22.75 -21.17
N HIS A 66 -8.29 23.03 -20.46
CA HIS A 66 -8.13 24.17 -19.56
C HIS A 66 -6.97 25.10 -19.96
N GLU A 67 -6.43 24.99 -21.18
CA GLU A 67 -5.23 25.72 -21.61
C GLU A 67 -5.35 27.25 -21.47
N ALA A 68 -6.56 27.79 -21.61
CA ALA A 68 -6.82 29.23 -21.45
C ALA A 68 -6.92 29.70 -19.99
N ASN A 69 -6.98 28.79 -19.00
CA ASN A 69 -7.21 29.13 -17.59
C ASN A 69 -6.54 28.12 -16.63
N LEU A 70 -5.20 28.10 -16.64
CA LEU A 70 -4.38 27.29 -15.74
C LEU A 70 -4.14 27.99 -14.40
N THR A 71 -5.17 28.03 -13.53
CA THR A 71 -4.98 28.49 -12.15
C THR A 71 -4.28 27.44 -11.29
N TYR A 72 -3.80 27.85 -10.12
CA TYR A 72 -3.24 26.93 -9.12
C TYR A 72 -4.25 25.84 -8.75
N GLU A 73 -5.50 26.22 -8.48
CA GLU A 73 -6.58 25.31 -8.09
C GLU A 73 -6.86 24.27 -9.19
N VAL A 74 -6.94 24.70 -10.45
CA VAL A 74 -7.15 23.80 -11.59
C VAL A 74 -6.00 22.80 -11.71
N CYS A 75 -4.76 23.27 -11.57
CA CYS A 75 -3.58 22.41 -11.63
C CYS A 75 -3.51 21.41 -10.47
N GLU A 76 -3.94 21.83 -9.27
CA GLU A 76 -3.91 21.00 -8.07
C GLU A 76 -5.02 19.94 -8.08
N PHE A 77 -6.24 20.30 -8.50
CA PHE A 77 -7.30 19.32 -8.71
C PHE A 77 -6.96 18.31 -9.80
N ALA A 78 -6.32 18.74 -10.89
CA ALA A 78 -5.86 17.84 -11.93
C ALA A 78 -4.75 16.90 -11.43
N ARG A 79 -3.87 17.35 -10.52
CA ARG A 79 -2.86 16.51 -9.88
C ARG A 79 -3.52 15.44 -9.01
N ILE A 80 -4.39 15.82 -8.08
CA ILE A 80 -5.09 14.88 -7.18
C ILE A 80 -5.85 13.84 -7.99
N ARG A 81 -6.61 14.26 -9.00
CA ARG A 81 -7.35 13.34 -9.86
C ARG A 81 -6.44 12.43 -10.69
N ALA A 82 -5.28 12.93 -11.15
CA ALA A 82 -4.31 12.11 -11.86
C ALA A 82 -3.69 11.04 -10.95
N GLU A 83 -3.44 11.37 -9.68
CA GLU A 83 -2.95 10.42 -8.68
C GLU A 83 -3.96 9.30 -8.42
N ASP A 84 -5.22 9.64 -8.18
CA ASP A 84 -6.29 8.64 -7.97
C ASP A 84 -6.45 7.73 -9.20
N LEU A 85 -6.46 8.30 -10.40
CA LEU A 85 -6.59 7.53 -11.64
C LEU A 85 -5.36 6.64 -11.88
N PHE A 86 -4.15 7.15 -11.64
CA PHE A 86 -2.91 6.42 -11.88
C PHE A 86 -2.78 5.21 -10.96
N GLU A 87 -3.15 5.36 -9.69
CA GLU A 87 -3.07 4.28 -8.70
C GLU A 87 -3.95 3.09 -9.13
N VAL A 88 -5.23 3.35 -9.44
CA VAL A 88 -6.15 2.28 -9.86
C VAL A 88 -5.75 1.70 -11.22
N LYS A 89 -5.29 2.53 -12.18
CA LYS A 89 -4.77 2.05 -13.46
C LYS A 89 -3.57 1.13 -13.24
N ALA A 90 -2.61 1.49 -12.39
CA ALA A 90 -1.44 0.68 -12.10
C ALA A 90 -1.82 -0.67 -11.46
N GLU A 91 -2.80 -0.69 -10.55
CA GLU A 91 -3.33 -1.92 -9.97
C GLU A 91 -3.98 -2.84 -11.01
N ILE A 92 -4.82 -2.29 -11.89
CA ILE A 92 -5.45 -3.05 -12.99
C ILE A 92 -4.37 -3.66 -13.88
N LEU A 93 -3.35 -2.89 -14.25
CA LEU A 93 -2.26 -3.38 -15.10
C LEU A 93 -1.41 -4.44 -14.41
N GLY A 94 -1.22 -4.34 -13.09
CA GLY A 94 -0.58 -5.38 -12.28
C GLY A 94 -1.38 -6.67 -12.29
N GLU A 95 -2.70 -6.60 -12.09
CA GLU A 95 -3.58 -7.78 -12.18
C GLU A 95 -3.60 -8.37 -13.59
N MET A 96 -3.69 -7.53 -14.63
CA MET A 96 -3.64 -8.01 -16.01
C MET A 96 -2.30 -8.65 -16.35
N SER A 97 -1.17 -8.10 -15.88
CA SER A 97 0.16 -8.73 -16.05
C SER A 97 0.23 -10.10 -15.37
N ARG A 98 -0.39 -10.27 -14.20
CA ARG A 98 -0.47 -11.56 -13.51
C ARG A 98 -1.37 -12.56 -14.26
N LEU A 99 -2.50 -12.08 -14.80
CA LEU A 99 -3.47 -12.90 -15.52
C LEU A 99 -3.05 -13.19 -16.97
N ASP A 100 -2.24 -12.36 -17.60
CA ASP A 100 -1.77 -12.48 -18.98
C ASP A 100 -0.28 -12.11 -19.07
N PRO A 101 0.62 -13.00 -18.61
CA PRO A 101 2.05 -12.69 -18.47
C PRO A 101 2.78 -12.38 -19.78
N GLU A 102 2.23 -12.78 -20.92
CA GLU A 102 2.79 -12.52 -22.25
C GLU A 102 2.31 -11.18 -22.82
N GLY A 103 1.29 -10.57 -22.21
CA GLY A 103 0.73 -9.30 -22.66
C GLY A 103 1.58 -8.11 -22.23
N PRO A 104 1.66 -7.05 -23.06
CA PRO A 104 2.52 -5.89 -22.80
C PRO A 104 1.86 -4.88 -21.82
N TRP A 105 1.29 -5.40 -20.73
CA TRP A 105 0.46 -4.64 -19.78
C TRP A 105 1.24 -3.54 -19.06
N LEU A 106 2.44 -3.85 -18.56
CA LEU A 106 3.28 -2.87 -17.88
C LEU A 106 4.06 -1.95 -18.83
N GLU A 107 4.05 -2.23 -20.13
CA GLU A 107 4.75 -1.42 -21.15
C GLU A 107 3.81 -0.43 -21.84
N ARG A 108 2.62 -0.87 -22.25
CA ARG A 108 1.66 -0.08 -23.04
C ARG A 108 0.18 -0.34 -22.71
N GLY A 109 -0.10 -1.08 -21.64
CA GLY A 109 -1.46 -1.51 -21.30
C GLY A 109 -2.39 -0.40 -20.82
N ALA A 110 -1.87 0.77 -20.41
CA ALA A 110 -2.73 1.86 -19.92
C ALA A 110 -3.73 2.34 -20.98
N ARG A 111 -3.37 2.22 -22.27
CA ARG A 111 -4.24 2.58 -23.40
C ARG A 111 -5.50 1.72 -23.51
N ALA A 112 -5.47 0.49 -22.99
CA ALA A 112 -6.66 -0.36 -22.93
C ALA A 112 -7.73 0.20 -21.96
N LEU A 113 -7.35 1.15 -21.10
CA LEU A 113 -8.21 1.80 -20.11
C LEU A 113 -8.66 3.19 -20.53
N ASP A 114 -8.32 3.65 -21.75
CA ASP A 114 -8.77 4.94 -22.26
C ASP A 114 -10.25 4.88 -22.66
N ASN A 115 -10.99 5.95 -22.40
CA ASN A 115 -12.39 6.09 -22.77
C ASN A 115 -12.55 7.18 -23.86
N PRO A 116 -12.71 6.80 -25.14
CA PRO A 116 -12.81 7.77 -26.24
C PRO A 116 -14.11 8.61 -26.20
N ARG A 117 -15.04 8.31 -25.28
CA ARG A 117 -16.27 9.10 -25.10
C ARG A 117 -16.07 10.29 -24.16
N THR A 118 -14.92 10.39 -23.48
CA THR A 118 -14.59 11.54 -22.62
C THR A 118 -13.67 12.51 -23.36
N SER A 119 -13.74 13.79 -23.02
CA SER A 119 -12.90 14.83 -23.65
C SER A 119 -11.41 14.67 -23.34
N THR A 120 -11.08 14.03 -22.22
CA THR A 120 -9.68 13.81 -21.77
C THR A 120 -9.14 12.45 -22.19
N GLY A 121 -10.00 11.54 -22.66
CA GLY A 121 -9.67 10.13 -22.87
C GLY A 121 -9.56 9.31 -21.58
N GLU A 122 -9.71 9.93 -20.41
CA GLU A 122 -9.68 9.22 -19.12
C GLU A 122 -11.01 8.55 -18.83
N GLU A 123 -10.95 7.35 -18.27
CA GLU A 123 -12.11 6.65 -17.72
C GLU A 123 -12.53 7.25 -16.37
N SER A 124 -13.78 7.03 -15.96
CA SER A 124 -14.22 7.39 -14.61
C SER A 124 -13.56 6.50 -13.55
N LEU A 125 -13.26 7.08 -12.38
CA LEU A 125 -12.65 6.34 -11.26
C LEU A 125 -13.54 5.17 -10.80
N GLU A 126 -14.85 5.38 -10.74
CA GLU A 126 -15.85 4.34 -10.43
C GLU A 126 -15.77 3.16 -11.39
N ARG A 127 -15.63 3.43 -12.70
CA ARG A 127 -15.54 2.37 -13.70
C ARG A 127 -14.22 1.62 -13.60
N LEU A 128 -13.11 2.30 -13.29
CA LEU A 128 -11.82 1.64 -13.03
C LEU A 128 -11.89 0.70 -11.83
N PHE A 129 -12.50 1.13 -10.71
CA PHE A 129 -12.72 0.24 -9.57
C PHE A 129 -13.60 -0.97 -9.93
N ALA A 130 -14.69 -0.76 -10.67
CA ALA A 130 -15.53 -1.86 -11.13
C ALA A 130 -14.78 -2.87 -12.02
N ILE A 131 -13.83 -2.40 -12.84
CA ILE A 131 -12.94 -3.26 -13.63
C ILE A 131 -11.99 -4.03 -12.71
N LEU A 132 -11.34 -3.35 -11.76
CA LEU A 132 -10.41 -3.95 -10.82
C LEU A 132 -11.07 -5.05 -9.97
N ASP A 133 -12.26 -4.78 -9.45
CA ASP A 133 -13.04 -5.74 -8.66
C ASP A 133 -13.41 -6.97 -9.51
N ALA A 134 -13.89 -6.76 -10.73
CA ALA A 134 -14.21 -7.86 -11.65
C ALA A 134 -12.98 -8.73 -11.99
N LEU A 135 -11.80 -8.13 -12.14
CA LEU A 135 -10.55 -8.86 -12.36
C LEU A 135 -10.13 -9.66 -11.12
N ARG A 136 -10.28 -9.10 -9.92
CA ARG A 136 -9.94 -9.78 -8.66
C ARG A 136 -10.87 -10.95 -8.36
N GLU A 137 -12.16 -10.78 -8.61
CA GLU A 137 -13.18 -11.80 -8.35
C GLU A 137 -13.19 -12.91 -9.42
N GLY A 138 -13.18 -12.53 -10.70
CA GLY A 138 -13.35 -13.45 -11.82
C GLY A 138 -12.06 -13.87 -12.52
N GLY A 139 -10.94 -13.18 -12.29
CA GLY A 139 -9.66 -13.43 -12.95
C GLY A 139 -9.82 -13.50 -14.48
N ARG A 140 -9.25 -14.54 -15.10
CA ARG A 140 -9.34 -14.81 -16.55
C ARG A 140 -10.74 -15.10 -17.06
N GLN A 141 -11.69 -15.44 -16.18
CA GLN A 141 -13.08 -15.72 -16.56
C GLN A 141 -13.95 -14.47 -16.54
N SER A 142 -13.44 -13.34 -16.02
CA SER A 142 -14.19 -12.08 -16.00
C SER A 142 -14.37 -11.50 -17.40
N GLU A 143 -15.50 -10.82 -17.60
CA GLU A 143 -15.72 -10.04 -18.81
C GLU A 143 -14.68 -8.91 -18.95
N ALA A 144 -14.29 -8.29 -17.82
CA ALA A 144 -13.26 -7.27 -17.76
C ALA A 144 -11.93 -7.74 -18.39
N PHE A 145 -11.46 -8.94 -18.03
CA PHE A 145 -10.24 -9.52 -18.61
C PHE A 145 -10.35 -9.66 -20.14
N SER A 146 -11.47 -10.19 -20.62
CA SER A 146 -11.70 -10.40 -22.05
C SER A 146 -11.78 -9.09 -22.82
N ILE A 147 -12.47 -8.08 -22.27
CA ILE A 147 -12.57 -6.75 -22.87
C ILE A 147 -11.19 -6.13 -22.98
N LEU A 148 -10.44 -6.06 -21.87
CA LEU A 148 -9.13 -5.42 -21.86
C LEU A 148 -8.15 -6.11 -22.81
N LYS A 149 -8.13 -7.44 -22.83
CA LYS A 149 -7.24 -8.21 -23.71
C LYS A 149 -7.48 -7.93 -25.19
N ASN A 150 -8.71 -7.61 -25.58
CA ASN A 150 -9.06 -7.25 -26.95
C ASN A 150 -8.70 -5.80 -27.34
N GLN A 151 -8.20 -4.98 -26.39
CA GLN A 151 -7.83 -3.59 -26.63
C GLN A 151 -6.31 -3.37 -26.80
N ILE A 152 -5.48 -4.40 -26.64
CA ILE A 152 -4.00 -4.29 -26.59
C ILE A 152 -3.26 -4.77 -27.85
#